data_AF-A0A7W6W7A7-F1
#
_entry.id   AF-A0A7W6W7A7-F1
#
_cell.length_a   1.000
_cell.length_b   1.000
_cell.length_c   1.000
_cell.angle_alpha   90.00
_cell.angle_beta   90.00
_cell.angle_gamma   90.00
#
_symmetry.space_group_name_H-M   'P 1'
#
loop_
_entity.id
_entity.type
_entity.pdbx_description
1 polymer ?
#
loop_
_entity_poly.entity_id
_entity_poly.type
_entity_poly.pdbx_seq_one_letter_code
_entity_poly.pdbx_strand_id
1 'polypeptide(L)'
;MLRRRDGDKAGAAFFGRMKDGVPEIGVVDLTEGFRAGSFSDGDIGAQAETEPQDRINAFRIAAEAARLVSARYAAEKNAGSARHYEEFAKTLEQQTD
;
A
#
# COMPACT_ATOMS: atom_id res chain seq x y z
N MET A 1 -5.87 3.73 2.81
CA MET A 1 -5.87 3.12 1.47
C MET A 1 -6.70 4.00 0.55
N LEU A 2 -6.15 4.35 -0.61
CA LEU A 2 -6.86 5.00 -1.70
C LEU A 2 -6.90 4.01 -2.87
N ARG A 3 -8.07 3.71 -3.41
CA ARG A 3 -8.21 2.86 -4.60
C ARG A 3 -8.80 3.67 -5.72
N ARG A 4 -8.09 3.78 -6.84
CA ARG A 4 -8.67 4.36 -8.05
C ARG A 4 -9.68 3.38 -8.62
N ARG A 5 -10.87 3.87 -8.99
CA ARG A 5 -11.88 3.09 -9.71
C ARG A 5 -11.97 3.65 -11.12
N ASP A 6 -11.38 2.94 -12.08
CA ASP A 6 -11.54 3.25 -13.50
C ASP A 6 -12.68 2.39 -14.04
N GLY A 7 -13.91 2.84 -13.81
CA GLY A 7 -15.13 2.10 -14.15
C GLY A 7 -15.31 0.82 -13.31
N ASP A 8 -15.51 -0.33 -13.98
CA ASP A 8 -15.71 -1.65 -13.37
C ASP A 8 -14.39 -2.34 -12.96
N LYS A 9 -13.23 -1.80 -13.35
CA LYS A 9 -11.94 -2.36 -12.98
C LYS A 9 -11.45 -1.74 -11.69
N ALA A 10 -11.06 -2.60 -10.76
CA ALA A 10 -10.21 -2.21 -9.65
C ALA A 10 -8.90 -1.62 -10.22
N GLY A 11 -8.78 -0.30 -10.18
CA GLY A 11 -7.56 0.39 -10.55
C GLY A 11 -6.52 0.31 -9.43
N ALA A 12 -5.43 1.05 -9.61
CA ALA A 12 -4.31 1.05 -8.70
C ALA A 12 -4.73 1.39 -7.25
N ALA A 13 -4.18 0.64 -6.29
CA ALA A 13 -4.45 0.83 -4.88
C ALA A 13 -3.20 1.32 -4.15
N PHE A 14 -3.31 2.48 -3.50
CA PHE A 14 -2.28 3.01 -2.64
C PHE A 14 -2.50 2.56 -1.19
N PHE A 15 -1.45 1.98 -0.60
CA PHE A 15 -1.34 1.58 0.78
C PHE A 15 -0.14 2.28 1.40
N GLY A 16 -0.40 3.21 2.31
CA GLY A 16 0.68 3.92 2.95
C GLY A 16 0.20 5.06 3.81
N ARG A 17 1.15 5.89 4.20
CA ARG A 17 0.90 7.09 5.00
C ARG A 17 0.54 8.26 4.11
N MET A 18 -0.52 8.96 4.49
CA MET A 18 -0.89 10.25 3.93
C MET A 18 -0.48 11.34 4.90
N LYS A 19 0.02 12.46 4.38
CA LYS A 19 0.32 13.67 5.15
C LYS A 19 -0.24 14.86 4.41
N ASP A 20 -1.07 15.65 5.09
CA ASP A 20 -1.73 16.83 4.52
C ASP A 20 -2.52 16.55 3.22
N GLY A 21 -3.08 15.34 3.10
CA GLY A 21 -3.82 14.92 1.90
C GLY A 21 -2.95 14.44 0.73
N VAL A 22 -1.62 14.45 0.89
CA VAL A 22 -0.66 13.95 -0.11
C VAL A 22 -0.07 12.60 0.38
N PRO A 23 0.09 11.60 -0.49
CA PRO A 23 0.86 10.40 -0.14
C PRO A 23 2.29 10.80 0.26
N GLU A 24 2.78 10.36 1.42
CA GLU A 24 4.15 10.63 1.88
C GLU A 24 5.06 9.45 1.53
N ILE A 25 4.63 8.24 1.88
CA ILE A 25 5.39 7.00 1.68
C ILE A 25 4.46 5.80 1.69
N GLY A 26 4.73 4.81 0.84
CA GLY A 26 3.97 3.56 0.83
C GLY A 26 4.13 2.76 -0.45
N VAL A 27 3.14 1.93 -0.73
CA VAL A 27 3.11 1.02 -1.88
C VAL A 27 1.89 1.32 -2.74
N VAL A 28 2.11 1.41 -4.04
CA VAL A 28 1.05 1.39 -5.05
C VAL A 28 1.02 0.01 -5.69
N ASP A 29 -0.08 -0.68 -5.48
CA ASP A 29 -0.48 -1.89 -6.20
C ASP A 29 -0.95 -1.50 -7.59
N LEU A 30 -0.14 -1.84 -8.59
CA LEU A 30 -0.42 -1.69 -10.01
C LEU A 30 -0.81 -3.07 -10.56
N THR A 31 -1.58 -3.11 -11.64
CA THR A 31 -2.02 -4.37 -12.25
C THR A 31 -0.85 -5.27 -12.70
N GLU A 32 0.34 -4.72 -12.91
CA GLU A 32 1.56 -5.44 -13.32
C GLU A 32 2.67 -5.46 -12.24
N GLY A 33 2.34 -5.15 -10.98
CA GLY A 33 3.29 -5.24 -9.87
C GLY A 33 3.15 -4.13 -8.83
N PHE A 34 4.20 -3.89 -8.05
CA PHE A 34 4.17 -2.93 -6.95
C PHE A 34 5.27 -1.88 -7.12
N ARG A 35 4.92 -0.61 -6.94
CA ARG A 35 5.91 0.44 -6.67
C ARG A 35 5.90 0.76 -5.19
N ALA A 36 7.07 0.78 -4.56
CA ALA A 36 7.24 1.05 -3.15
C ALA A 36 8.25 2.16 -2.97
N GLY A 37 7.91 3.17 -2.16
CA GLY A 37 8.83 4.25 -1.85
C GLY A 37 8.15 5.49 -1.29
N SER A 38 8.98 6.50 -1.05
CA SER A 38 8.57 7.86 -0.76
C SER A 38 7.93 8.48 -2.01
N PHE A 39 6.90 9.30 -1.80
CA PHE A 39 6.28 10.10 -2.84
C PHE A 39 6.91 11.48 -2.85
N SER A 40 7.50 11.85 -3.99
CA SER A 40 8.04 13.18 -4.24
C SER A 40 7.56 13.65 -5.61
N ASP A 41 7.08 14.89 -5.68
CA ASP A 41 6.55 15.51 -6.91
C ASP A 41 5.47 14.69 -7.64
N GLY A 42 4.70 13.89 -6.89
CA GLY A 42 3.61 13.07 -7.42
C GLY A 42 4.05 11.75 -8.06
N ASP A 43 5.33 11.39 -7.99
CA ASP A 43 5.82 10.08 -8.39
C ASP A 43 6.27 9.26 -7.16
N ILE A 44 6.08 7.95 -7.24
CA ILE A 44 6.43 6.99 -6.20
C ILE A 44 7.69 6.24 -6.59
N GLY A 45 8.67 6.25 -5.67
CA GLY A 45 9.87 5.45 -5.81
C GLY A 45 10.99 6.12 -6.62
N ALA A 46 10.79 7.34 -7.12
CA ALA A 46 11.83 8.13 -7.77
C ALA A 46 13.08 8.33 -6.88
N GLN A 47 12.91 8.35 -5.55
CA GLN A 47 14.02 8.35 -4.58
C GLN A 47 14.32 6.97 -3.98
N ALA A 48 13.41 6.01 -4.06
CA ALA A 48 13.60 4.66 -3.48
C ALA A 48 14.63 3.82 -4.24
N GLU A 49 14.93 4.17 -5.50
CA GLU A 49 16.08 3.61 -6.24
C GLU A 49 17.43 4.05 -5.65
N THR A 50 17.45 5.16 -4.90
CA THR A 50 18.66 5.73 -4.30
C THR A 50 18.83 5.31 -2.83
N GLU A 51 17.72 5.08 -2.11
CA GLU A 51 17.72 4.67 -0.70
C GLU A 51 16.94 3.36 -0.46
N PRO A 52 17.63 2.22 -0.34
CA PRO A 52 17.01 0.92 -0.04
C PRO A 52 16.18 0.92 1.25
N GLN A 53 16.54 1.75 2.23
CA GLN A 53 15.80 1.90 3.49
C GLN A 53 14.42 2.53 3.29
N ASP A 54 14.26 3.44 2.33
CA ASP A 54 12.97 4.04 2.01
C ASP A 54 12.02 3.01 1.42
N ARG A 55 12.53 2.10 0.59
CA ARG A 55 11.75 0.98 0.05
C ARG A 55 11.28 0.04 1.17
N ILE A 56 12.16 -0.31 2.11
CA ILE A 56 11.84 -1.13 3.30
C ILE A 56 10.77 -0.44 4.17
N ASN A 57 10.96 0.86 4.46
CA ASN A 57 9.98 1.63 5.23
C ASN A 57 8.63 1.72 4.52
N ALA A 58 8.63 1.88 3.20
CA ALA A 58 7.41 1.91 2.40
C ALA A 58 6.62 0.61 2.48
N PHE A 59 7.29 -0.55 2.34
CA PHE A 59 6.64 -1.85 2.50
C PHE A 59 6.10 -2.05 3.92
N ARG A 60 6.87 -1.69 4.94
CA ARG A 60 6.44 -1.76 6.35
C ARG A 60 5.19 -0.92 6.62
N ILE A 61 5.18 0.33 6.16
CA ILE A 61 4.04 1.26 6.33
C ILE A 61 2.83 0.78 5.52
N ALA A 62 3.05 0.23 4.32
CA ALA A 62 1.98 -0.34 3.51
C ALA A 62 1.36 -1.58 4.15
N ALA A 63 2.17 -2.45 4.76
CA ALA A 63 1.70 -3.63 5.49
C ALA A 63 0.83 -3.22 6.70
N GLU A 64 1.26 -2.21 7.45
CA GLU A 64 0.47 -1.67 8.56
C GLU A 64 -0.86 -1.08 8.07
N ALA A 65 -0.84 -0.31 6.98
CA ALA A 65 -2.06 0.22 6.37
C ALA A 65 -3.00 -0.90 5.88
N ALA A 66 -2.46 -1.97 5.30
CA ALA A 66 -3.23 -3.13 4.85
C ALA A 66 -3.85 -3.89 6.05
N ARG A 67 -3.13 -4.05 7.17
CA ARG A 67 -3.70 -4.62 8.40
C ARG A 67 -4.83 -3.78 8.97
N LEU A 68 -4.70 -2.45 8.98
CA LEU A 68 -5.77 -1.56 9.42
C LEU A 68 -7.03 -1.71 8.54
N VAL A 69 -6.84 -1.87 7.23
CA VAL A 69 -7.94 -2.13 6.28
C VAL A 69 -8.56 -3.51 6.54
N SER A 70 -7.76 -4.54 6.77
CA SER A 70 -8.25 -5.87 7.16
C SER A 70 -9.11 -5.79 8.43
N ALA A 71 -8.60 -5.15 9.48
CA ALA A 71 -9.31 -4.99 10.74
C ALA A 71 -10.63 -4.24 10.57
N ARG A 72 -10.66 -3.22 9.71
CA ARG A 72 -11.88 -2.50 9.34
C ARG A 72 -12.89 -3.42 8.65
N TYR A 73 -12.47 -4.20 7.65
CA TYR A 73 -13.38 -5.14 6.99
C TYR A 73 -13.86 -6.25 7.92
N ALA A 74 -13.03 -6.69 8.85
CA ALA A 74 -13.43 -7.64 9.89
C ALA A 74 -14.53 -7.05 10.80
N ALA A 75 -14.39 -5.78 11.19
CA ALA A 75 -15.41 -5.05 11.95
C ALA A 75 -16.72 -4.87 11.15
N GLU A 76 -16.62 -4.71 9.82
CA GLU A 76 -17.75 -4.65 8.89
C GLU A 76 -18.35 -6.04 8.57
N LYS A 77 -17.91 -7.12 9.27
CA LYS A 77 -18.31 -8.52 9.05
C LYS A 77 -18.03 -9.04 7.63
N ASN A 78 -17.09 -8.41 6.92
CA ASN A 78 -16.63 -8.85 5.61
C ASN A 78 -15.34 -9.67 5.75
N ALA A 79 -15.49 -10.94 6.12
CA ALA A 79 -14.37 -11.86 6.34
C ALA A 79 -13.53 -12.10 5.06
N GLY A 80 -14.15 -12.04 3.87
CA GLY A 80 -13.46 -12.23 2.60
C GLY A 80 -12.46 -11.12 2.32
N SER A 81 -12.89 -9.86 2.44
CA SER A 81 -12.00 -8.72 2.29
C SER A 81 -10.97 -8.63 3.42
N ALA A 82 -11.36 -8.91 4.67
CA ALA A 82 -10.44 -8.93 5.79
C ALA A 82 -9.25 -9.88 5.53
N ARG A 83 -9.55 -11.14 5.18
CA ARG A 83 -8.51 -12.12 4.86
C ARG A 83 -7.63 -11.69 3.69
N HIS A 84 -8.23 -11.12 2.64
CA HIS A 84 -7.49 -10.64 1.47
C HIS A 84 -6.46 -9.57 1.84
N TYR A 85 -6.86 -8.54 2.59
CA TYR A 85 -5.93 -7.47 3.00
C TYR A 85 -4.91 -7.92 4.06
N GLU A 86 -5.24 -8.94 4.85
CA GLU A 86 -4.28 -9.53 5.78
C GLU A 86 -3.21 -10.37 5.07
N GLU A 87 -3.61 -11.19 4.10
CA GLU A 87 -2.66 -11.91 3.23
C GLU A 87 -1.78 -10.91 2.46
N PHE A 88 -2.38 -9.82 1.96
CA PHE A 88 -1.65 -8.73 1.32
C PHE A 88 -0.60 -8.09 2.26
N ALA A 89 -0.97 -7.80 3.51
CA ALA A 89 -0.03 -7.26 4.49
C ALA A 89 1.18 -8.18 4.72
N LYS A 90 0.93 -9.50 4.82
CA LYS A 90 2.01 -10.50 4.99
C LYS A 90 2.93 -10.55 3.78
N THR A 91 2.39 -10.45 2.56
CA THR A 91 3.21 -10.37 1.34
C THR A 91 4.10 -9.13 1.34
N LEU A 92 3.59 -7.98 1.78
CA LEU A 92 4.38 -6.76 1.89
C LEU A 92 5.48 -6.86 2.95
N GLU A 93 5.20 -7.47 4.11
CA GLU A 93 6.23 -7.74 5.13
C GLU A 93 7.35 -8.64 4.60
N GLN A 94 7.03 -9.66 3.81
CA GLN A 94 8.03 -10.53 3.18
C GLN A 94 8.93 -9.79 2.16
N GLN A 95 8.51 -8.64 1.63
CA GLN A 95 9.37 -7.80 0.78
C GLN A 95 10.34 -6.93 1.58
N THR A 96 10.25 -6.97 2.91
CA THR A 96 11.01 -6.14 3.86
C THR A 96 12.13 -6.94 4.56
N ASP A 97 12.07 -8.27 4.51
CA ASP A 97 13.05 -9.23 5.06
C ASP A 97 14.15 -9.54 4.03
#